data_AF-A0A660CG13-F1
#
_entry.id   AF-A0A660CG13-F1
#
_cell.length_a   1.000
_cell.length_b   1.000
_cell.length_c   1.000
_cell.angle_alpha   90.00
_cell.angle_beta   90.00
_cell.angle_gamma   90.00
#
_symmetry.space_group_name_H-M   'P 1'
#
loop_
_entity.id
_entity.type
_entity.pdbx_description
1 polymer ?
#
loop_
_entity_poly.entity_id
_entity_poly.type
_entity_poly.pdbx_seq_one_letter_code
_entity_poly.pdbx_strand_id
1 'polypeptide(L)'
;MWDVRALDAADALTDQRASQHHASLRVAGFYPSLYLNLADNLRRLGAFRAAAGYVEEAERHTSALPDGAYGDTIRAALEDVRRAVGERATARLASASGPAQ
;
A
#
# COMPACT_ATOMS: atom_id res chain seq x y z
N MET A 1 -8.87 9.92 -9.93
CA MET A 1 -9.30 8.60 -10.45
C MET A 1 -8.22 8.08 -11.41
N TRP A 2 -7.03 7.80 -10.87
CA TRP A 2 -5.85 7.31 -11.60
C TRP A 2 -5.52 5.85 -11.22
N ASP A 3 -6.13 5.34 -10.16
CA ASP A 3 -5.61 4.20 -9.40
C ASP A 3 -6.01 2.83 -9.95
N VAL A 4 -7.16 2.73 -10.62
CA VAL A 4 -7.60 1.46 -11.25
C VAL A 4 -6.77 1.13 -12.49
N ARG A 5 -6.38 2.14 -13.27
CA ARG A 5 -5.51 1.94 -14.44
C ARG A 5 -4.08 1.58 -14.05
N ALA A 6 -3.62 2.02 -12.88
CA ALA A 6 -2.33 1.62 -12.35
C ALA A 6 -2.34 0.15 -11.89
N LEU A 7 -3.46 -0.32 -11.34
CA LEU A 7 -3.63 -1.74 -10.97
C LEU A 7 -3.71 -2.63 -12.21
N ASP A 8 -4.52 -2.26 -13.20
CA ASP A 8 -4.56 -2.98 -14.50
C ASP A 8 -3.20 -2.99 -15.20
N ALA A 9 -2.42 -1.91 -15.08
CA ALA A 9 -1.07 -1.85 -15.64
C ALA A 9 -0.07 -2.74 -14.87
N ALA A 10 -0.24 -2.89 -13.56
CA ALA A 10 0.57 -3.80 -12.73
C ALA A 10 0.21 -5.27 -13.03
N ASP A 11 -1.07 -5.58 -13.16
CA ASP A 11 -1.56 -6.91 -13.52
C ASP A 11 -1.13 -7.27 -14.96
N ALA A 12 -1.27 -6.35 -15.92
CA ALA A 12 -0.82 -6.56 -17.30
C ALA A 12 0.72 -6.65 -17.45
N LEU A 13 1.50 -6.02 -16.56
CA LEU A 13 2.96 -6.20 -16.54
C LEU A 13 3.39 -7.56 -15.99
N THR A 14 2.55 -8.21 -15.18
CA THR A 14 2.83 -9.49 -14.54
C THR A 14 2.78 -10.65 -15.54
N ASP A 15 1.91 -10.57 -16.56
CA ASP A 15 1.77 -11.65 -17.57
C ASP A 15 2.81 -11.61 -18.70
N GLN A 16 3.38 -10.45 -19.05
CA GLN A 16 4.24 -10.33 -20.25
C GLN A 16 5.76 -10.45 -20.00
N ARG A 17 6.25 -10.57 -18.75
CA ARG A 17 7.70 -10.61 -18.48
C ARG A 17 8.14 -11.60 -17.40
N ALA A 18 7.89 -12.87 -17.66
CA ALA A 18 8.57 -14.01 -17.03
C ALA A 18 10.10 -14.09 -17.32
N SER A 19 10.80 -12.98 -17.54
CA SER A 19 12.24 -12.94 -17.87
C SER A 19 13.16 -12.30 -16.83
N GLN A 20 12.68 -11.75 -15.71
CA GLN A 20 13.55 -11.03 -14.77
C GLN A 20 13.06 -11.13 -13.32
N HIS A 21 13.43 -12.20 -12.60
CA HIS A 21 13.08 -12.40 -11.19
C HIS A 21 13.37 -11.17 -10.28
N HIS A 22 14.40 -10.37 -10.58
CA HIS A 22 14.70 -9.11 -9.86
C HIS A 22 13.74 -7.95 -10.16
N ALA A 23 13.12 -7.91 -11.35
CA ALA A 23 12.10 -6.91 -11.67
C ALA A 23 10.77 -7.27 -11.00
N SER A 24 10.44 -8.55 -10.93
CA SER A 24 9.24 -9.06 -10.26
C SER A 24 9.29 -8.79 -8.74
N LEU A 25 10.45 -8.99 -8.10
CA LEU A 25 10.67 -8.63 -6.69
C LEU A 25 10.53 -7.12 -6.44
N ARG A 26 11.02 -6.28 -7.37
CA ARG A 26 10.85 -4.82 -7.27
C ARG A 26 9.40 -4.38 -7.45
N VAL A 27 8.66 -4.98 -8.40
CA VAL A 27 7.23 -4.72 -8.60
C VAL A 27 6.42 -5.19 -7.38
N ALA A 28 6.74 -6.36 -6.84
CA ALA A 28 6.10 -6.88 -5.64
C ALA A 28 6.26 -5.96 -4.42
N GLY A 29 7.42 -5.31 -4.27
CA GLY A 29 7.66 -4.30 -3.24
C GLY A 29 6.82 -3.01 -3.36
N PHE A 30 6.08 -2.82 -4.47
CA PHE A 30 5.16 -1.69 -4.63
C PHE A 30 3.69 -2.04 -4.35
N TYR A 31 3.29 -3.32 -4.39
CA TYR A 31 1.90 -3.72 -4.08
C TYR A 31 1.43 -3.27 -2.69
N PRO A 32 2.22 -3.41 -1.60
CA PRO A 32 1.82 -2.91 -0.29
C PRO A 32 1.48 -1.41 -0.29
N SER A 33 2.28 -0.59 -0.97
CA SER A 33 2.07 0.87 -1.07
C SER A 33 0.80 1.22 -1.85
N LEU A 34 0.51 0.48 -2.94
CA LEU A 34 -0.70 0.67 -3.74
C LEU A 34 -1.96 0.35 -2.92
N TYR A 35 -1.99 -0.81 -2.26
CA TYR A 35 -3.11 -1.20 -1.40
C TYR A 35 -3.29 -0.22 -0.23
N LEU A 36 -2.20 0.28 0.34
CA LEU A 36 -2.21 1.30 1.38
C LEU A 36 -2.83 2.63 0.92
N ASN A 37 -2.45 3.13 -0.25
CA ASN A 37 -3.04 4.35 -0.81
C ASN A 37 -4.54 4.19 -1.06
N LEU A 38 -4.98 3.01 -1.51
CA LEU A 38 -6.38 2.72 -1.73
C LEU A 38 -7.16 2.64 -0.41
N ALA A 39 -6.59 1.98 0.60
CA ALA A 39 -7.15 1.94 1.95
C ALA A 39 -7.30 3.34 2.56
N ASP A 40 -6.28 4.19 2.47
CA ASP A 40 -6.33 5.57 2.99
C ASP A 40 -7.40 6.41 2.28
N ASN A 41 -7.47 6.33 0.95
CA ASN A 41 -8.47 7.04 0.17
C ASN A 41 -9.90 6.59 0.51
N LEU A 42 -10.15 5.28 0.59
CA LEU A 42 -11.45 4.73 0.95
C LEU A 42 -11.86 5.11 2.37
N ARG A 43 -10.92 5.05 3.32
CA ARG A 43 -11.15 5.48 4.70
C ARG A 43 -11.54 6.96 4.76
N ARG A 44 -10.85 7.84 4.04
CA ARG A 44 -11.17 9.28 3.97
C ARG A 44 -12.54 9.57 3.35
N LEU A 45 -13.06 8.66 2.51
CA LEU A 45 -14.41 8.68 1.96
C LEU A 45 -15.47 8.02 2.88
N GLY A 46 -15.07 7.50 4.05
CA GLY A 46 -15.96 6.80 4.99
C GLY A 46 -16.27 5.35 4.60
N ALA A 47 -15.64 4.82 3.55
CA ALA A 47 -15.83 3.45 3.07
C ALA A 47 -15.00 2.43 3.87
N PHE A 48 -15.18 2.40 5.20
CA PHE A 48 -14.30 1.66 6.12
C PHE A 48 -14.23 0.15 5.88
N ARG A 49 -15.33 -0.48 5.47
CA ARG A 49 -15.33 -1.93 5.16
C ARG A 49 -14.45 -2.26 3.96
N ALA A 50 -14.50 -1.43 2.92
CA ALA A 50 -13.64 -1.58 1.76
C ALA A 50 -12.18 -1.25 2.12
N ALA A 51 -11.96 -0.19 2.91
CA ALA A 51 -10.64 0.18 3.40
C ALA A 51 -9.99 -0.96 4.21
N ALA A 52 -10.74 -1.63 5.10
CA ALA A 52 -10.26 -2.76 5.88
C ALA A 52 -9.77 -3.92 4.99
N GLY A 53 -10.52 -4.26 3.93
CA GLY A 53 -10.11 -5.30 2.98
C GLY A 53 -8.76 -4.98 2.32
N TYR A 54 -8.53 -3.72 1.93
CA TYR A 54 -7.24 -3.33 1.34
C TYR A 54 -6.10 -3.23 2.36
N VAL A 55 -6.38 -2.94 3.64
CA VAL A 55 -5.38 -3.05 4.72
C VAL A 55 -4.93 -4.50 4.87
N GLU A 56 -5.85 -5.46 4.84
CA GLU A 56 -5.53 -6.89 4.91
C GLU A 56 -4.72 -7.35 3.69
N GLU A 57 -5.04 -6.88 2.47
CA GLU A 57 -4.23 -7.19 1.29
C GLU A 57 -2.83 -6.58 1.38
N ALA A 58 -2.70 -5.32 1.84
CA ALA A 58 -1.40 -4.70 2.06
C ALA A 58 -0.54 -5.50 3.05
N GLU A 59 -1.15 -5.97 4.14
CA GLU A 59 -0.50 -6.78 5.18
C GLU A 59 0.06 -8.09 4.62
N ARG A 60 -0.71 -8.82 3.80
CA ARG A 60 -0.24 -10.08 3.19
C ARG A 60 1.00 -9.90 2.31
N HIS A 61 1.18 -8.72 1.73
CA HIS A 61 2.31 -8.40 0.85
C HIS A 61 3.49 -7.75 1.59
N THR A 62 3.39 -7.47 2.89
CA THR A 62 4.50 -6.87 3.66
C THR A 62 5.71 -7.78 3.82
N SER A 63 5.53 -9.10 3.73
CA SER A 63 6.63 -10.08 3.74
C SER A 63 7.55 -9.98 2.52
N ALA A 64 7.07 -9.37 1.42
CA ALA A 64 7.84 -9.11 0.22
C ALA A 64 8.55 -7.75 0.23
N LEU A 65 8.37 -6.94 1.29
CA LEU A 65 9.05 -5.66 1.40
C LEU A 65 10.54 -5.86 1.69
N PRO A 66 11.43 -5.10 1.03
CA PRO A 66 12.84 -5.13 1.34
C PRO A 66 13.08 -4.58 2.75
N ASP A 67 14.11 -5.10 3.41
CA ASP A 67 14.61 -4.48 4.63
C ASP A 67 15.23 -3.11 4.34
N GLY A 68 15.06 -2.18 5.28
CA GLY A 68 15.55 -0.81 5.18
C GLY A 68 14.46 0.25 5.09
N ALA A 69 14.89 1.51 4.99
CA ALA A 69 14.06 2.69 5.20
C ALA A 69 12.73 2.69 4.42
N TYR A 70 12.72 2.16 3.19
CA TYR A 70 11.50 2.05 2.39
C TYR A 70 10.51 1.03 2.99
N GLY A 71 10.95 -0.19 3.27
CA GLY A 71 10.10 -1.22 3.89
C GLY A 71 9.57 -0.79 5.26
N ASP A 72 10.42 -0.13 6.05
CA ASP A 72 10.05 0.37 7.38
C ASP A 72 9.02 1.51 7.30
N THR A 73 9.15 2.41 6.32
CA THR A 73 8.15 3.46 6.06
C THR A 73 6.79 2.86 5.71
N ILE A 74 6.77 1.83 4.85
CA ILE A 74 5.52 1.18 4.44
C ILE A 74 4.89 0.41 5.61
N ARG A 75 5.69 -0.28 6.43
CA ARG A 75 5.20 -0.95 7.65
C ARG A 75 4.60 0.03 8.65
N ALA A 76 5.25 1.17 8.90
CA ALA A 76 4.71 2.22 9.76
C ALA A 76 3.40 2.81 9.20
N ALA A 77 3.35 3.10 7.89
CA ALA A 77 2.16 3.59 7.24
C ALA A 77 0.98 2.58 7.31
N LEU A 78 1.27 1.27 7.22
CA LEU A 78 0.27 0.21 7.40
C LEU A 78 -0.38 0.26 8.77
N GLU A 79 0.41 0.41 9.83
CA GLU A 79 -0.09 0.49 11.19
C GLU A 79 -0.97 1.73 11.40
N ASP A 80 -0.55 2.88 10.89
CA ASP A 80 -1.32 4.13 10.98
C ASP A 80 -2.66 4.05 10.25
N VAL A 81 -2.66 3.53 9.02
CA VAL A 81 -3.90 3.37 8.24
C VAL A 81 -4.81 2.33 8.88
N ARG A 82 -4.27 1.20 9.35
CA ARG A 82 -5.04 0.17 10.06
C ARG A 82 -5.75 0.75 11.29
N ARG A 83 -5.01 1.51 12.11
CA ARG A 83 -5.57 2.20 13.28
C ARG A 83 -6.67 3.17 12.90
N ALA A 84 -6.42 4.02 11.91
CA ALA A 84 -7.39 5.00 11.46
C ALA A 84 -8.66 4.36 10.85
N VAL A 85 -8.55 3.21 10.18
CA VAL A 85 -9.70 2.42 9.71
C VAL A 85 -10.50 1.88 10.90
N GLY A 86 -9.83 1.32 11.91
CA GLY A 86 -10.47 0.80 13.12
C GLY A 86 -11.20 1.88 13.94
N GLU A 87 -10.60 3.05 14.06
CA GLU A 87 -11.18 4.23 14.71
C GLU A 87 -12.26 4.92 13.86
N ARG A 88 -12.44 4.48 12.61
CA ARG A 88 -13.30 5.15 11.61
C ARG A 88 -12.98 6.64 11.43
N ALA A 89 -11.70 7.00 11.58
CA ALA A 89 -11.25 8.35 11.34
C ALA A 89 -11.28 8.63 9.84
N THR A 90 -11.78 9.80 9.42
CA THR A 90 -11.73 10.26 8.01
C THR A 90 -10.70 11.38 7.80
N ALA A 91 -10.13 11.90 8.89
CA ALA A 91 -9.09 12.91 8.84
C ALA A 91 -7.85 12.39 8.10
N ARG A 92 -7.18 13.30 7.40
CA ARG A 92 -5.88 13.02 6.76
C ARG A 92 -4.87 12.66 7.85
N LEU A 93 -4.19 11.54 7.69
CA LEU A 93 -3.05 11.19 8.54
C LEU A 93 -1.94 12.19 8.28
N ALA A 94 -1.25 12.64 9.33
CA ALA A 94 0.00 13.35 9.13
C ALA A 94 0.91 12.41 8.33
N SER A 95 1.25 12.79 7.10
CA SER A 95 2.20 12.03 6.28
C SER A 95 3.41 11.75 7.15
N ALA A 96 3.83 10.47 7.23
CA ALA A 96 5.03 10.08 7.97
C ALA A 96 6.16 11.00 7.53
N SER A 97 6.42 12.05 8.32
CA SER A 97 7.52 12.95 8.09
C SER A 97 8.74 12.07 8.21
N GLY A 98 9.48 11.92 7.11
CA GLY A 98 10.82 11.36 7.16
C GLY A 98 11.63 12.08 8.24
N PRO A 99 12.61 11.41 8.87
CA PRO A 99 13.33 11.98 10.00
C PRO A 99 13.83 13.38 9.64
N ALA A 100 13.48 14.35 10.48
CA ALA A 100 14.11 15.66 10.47
C ALA A 100 15.62 15.44 10.66
N GLN A 101 16.40 16.03 9.74
CA GLN A 101 17.86 16.05 9.80
C GLN A 101 18.36 16.73 11.07
#